data_AF-A0A6N3E602-F1
#
_entry.id   AF-A0A6N3E602-F1
#
_cell.length_a   1.000
_cell.length_b   1.000
_cell.length_c   1.000
_cell.angle_alpha   90.00
_cell.angle_beta   90.00
_cell.angle_gamma   90.00
#
_symmetry.space_group_name_H-M   'P 1'
#
loop_
_entity.id
_entity.type
_entity.pdbx_description
1 polymer ?
#
loop_
_entity_poly.entity_id
_entity_poly.type
_entity_poly.pdbx_seq_one_letter_code
_entity_poly.pdbx_strand_id
1 'polypeptide(L)'
;MGLFTDGFKLLKKASEPLYKTPKSIQETIEIMAVAEKGIFEVSKNKYSKCYRFQDINYTTATEDEQIGIFERYCKFLNSLDCNYKITINNKNKNMDELRDKVLIAEKNDGFNNYRSIYNDIIEEKIIEGRQGIE
;
A
#
# COMPACT_ATOMS: atom_id res chain seq x y z
N MET A 1 19.79 -34.48 11.81
CA MET A 1 20.65 -33.30 11.60
C MET A 1 19.75 -32.14 11.24
N GLY A 2 19.58 -31.17 12.15
CA GLY A 2 18.58 -30.12 12.04
C GLY A 2 19.00 -29.03 11.03
N LEU A 3 18.14 -28.77 10.05
CA LEU A 3 18.35 -27.83 8.94
C LEU A 3 18.04 -26.36 9.27
N PHE A 4 17.87 -26.02 10.55
CA PHE A 4 17.59 -24.66 11.01
C PHE A 4 18.52 -24.25 12.14
N THR A 5 19.82 -24.23 11.85
CA THR A 5 20.81 -23.64 12.76
C THR A 5 20.94 -22.15 12.46
N ASP A 6 20.28 -21.33 13.28
CA ASP A 6 20.85 -20.11 13.87
C ASP A 6 21.20 -18.91 12.97
N GLY A 7 20.42 -18.63 11.92
CA GLY A 7 20.65 -17.47 11.03
C GLY A 7 20.03 -16.12 11.45
N PHE A 8 19.16 -16.07 12.47
CA PHE A 8 18.39 -14.86 12.85
C PHE A 8 18.80 -14.23 14.20
N LYS A 9 19.97 -14.57 14.75
CA LYS A 9 20.36 -14.12 16.11
C LYS A 9 20.93 -12.71 16.21
N LEU A 10 21.17 -12.01 15.11
CA LEU A 10 21.58 -10.60 15.14
C LEU A 10 20.35 -9.70 14.96
N LEU A 11 19.54 -9.59 16.02
CA LEU A 11 18.53 -8.55 16.08
C LEU A 11 19.25 -7.19 16.04
N LYS A 12 18.91 -6.37 15.05
CA LYS A 12 19.41 -4.99 14.95
C LYS A 12 19.08 -4.29 16.27
N LYS A 13 20.09 -3.73 16.95
CA LYS A 13 19.87 -3.00 18.21
C LYS A 13 18.75 -1.98 18.02
N ALA A 14 17.80 -1.97 18.95
CA ALA A 14 16.75 -0.97 18.98
C ALA A 14 17.38 0.43 19.07
N SER A 15 16.81 1.39 18.35
CA SER A 15 17.19 2.80 18.46
C SER A 15 17.03 3.28 19.90
N GLU A 16 17.96 4.09 20.39
CA GLU A 16 17.76 4.81 21.63
C GLU A 16 16.60 5.81 21.46
N PRO A 17 15.57 5.78 22.35
CA PRO A 17 14.44 6.68 22.26
C PRO A 17 14.87 8.12 22.58
N LEU A 18 14.26 9.09 21.89
CA LEU A 18 14.52 10.52 22.12
C LEU A 18 14.13 10.96 23.54
N TYR A 19 13.09 10.34 24.11
CA TYR A 19 12.53 10.68 25.41
C TYR A 19 12.55 9.46 26.34
N LYS A 20 12.98 9.66 27.59
CA LYS A 20 13.09 8.57 28.59
C LYS A 20 11.74 7.95 28.97
N THR A 21 10.69 8.76 29.05
CA THR A 21 9.32 8.31 29.32
C THR A 21 8.36 9.36 28.74
N PRO A 22 7.58 9.02 27.70
CA PRO A 22 6.69 9.96 27.06
C PRO A 22 5.51 10.29 27.99
N LYS A 23 5.25 11.56 28.23
CA LYS A 23 4.11 12.08 29.01
C LYS A 23 2.85 12.25 28.16
N SER A 24 3.01 12.32 26.85
CA SER A 24 1.93 12.53 25.89
C SER A 24 2.15 11.68 24.64
N ILE A 25 1.06 11.43 23.89
CA ILE A 25 1.13 10.69 22.61
C ILE A 25 2.01 11.47 21.62
N GLN A 26 2.01 12.79 21.66
CA GLN A 26 2.85 13.64 20.83
C GLN A 26 4.35 13.38 21.09
N GLU A 27 4.75 13.13 22.33
CA GLU A 27 6.14 12.77 22.69
C GLU A 27 6.51 11.34 22.23
N THR A 28 5.53 10.49 21.90
CA THR A 28 5.81 9.18 21.27
C THR A 28 6.10 9.31 19.78
N ILE A 29 5.76 10.44 19.16
CA ILE A 29 6.03 10.70 17.75
C ILE A 29 7.42 11.32 17.65
N GLU A 30 8.39 10.51 17.22
CA GLU A 30 9.79 10.88 17.08
C GLU A 30 10.02 11.81 15.86
N ILE A 31 9.54 13.05 15.93
CA ILE A 31 9.76 14.07 14.88
C ILE A 31 10.29 15.35 15.52
N MET A 32 11.51 15.76 15.13
CA MET A 32 12.12 17.04 15.55
C MET A 32 11.75 18.19 14.61
N ALA A 33 11.83 17.96 13.31
CA ALA A 33 11.56 18.97 12.29
C ALA A 33 11.03 18.34 11.00
N VAL A 34 10.29 19.13 10.23
CA VAL A 34 9.77 18.73 8.92
C VAL A 34 10.30 19.72 7.89
N ALA A 35 11.06 19.22 6.92
CA ALA A 35 11.51 20.03 5.79
C ALA A 35 10.35 20.23 4.80
N GLU A 36 10.37 21.34 4.05
CA GLU A 36 9.34 21.71 3.06
C GLU A 36 9.12 20.63 1.99
N LYS A 37 10.14 19.81 1.71
CA LYS A 37 10.08 18.67 0.77
C LYS A 37 9.57 17.36 1.38
N GLY A 38 9.01 17.38 2.59
CA GLY A 38 8.44 16.21 3.27
C GLY A 38 9.49 15.24 3.85
N ILE A 39 10.69 15.72 4.15
CA ILE A 39 11.71 14.94 4.88
C ILE A 39 11.53 15.22 6.37
N PHE A 40 11.40 14.17 7.16
CA PHE A 40 11.25 14.24 8.61
C PHE A 40 12.60 14.03 9.28
N GLU A 41 13.04 14.96 10.12
CA GLU A 41 14.18 14.73 11.02
C GLU A 41 13.66 14.03 12.28
N VAL A 42 14.08 12.77 12.47
CA VAL A 42 13.63 11.91 13.59
C VAL A 42 14.56 12.08 14.78
N SER A 43 15.87 12.19 14.55
CA SER A 43 16.86 12.53 15.58
C SER A 43 18.00 13.33 14.96
N LYS A 44 18.91 13.85 15.78
CA LYS A 44 20.13 14.51 15.29
C LYS A 44 20.83 13.63 14.24
N ASN A 45 20.95 14.12 13.01
CA ASN A 45 21.50 13.41 11.84
C ASN A 45 20.75 12.12 11.40
N LYS A 46 19.51 11.89 11.84
CA LYS A 46 18.66 10.80 11.31
C LYS A 46 17.42 11.37 10.65
N TYR A 47 17.22 10.98 9.40
CA TYR A 47 16.13 11.45 8.58
C TYR A 47 15.26 10.27 8.14
N SER A 48 13.96 10.50 8.06
CA SER A 48 12.97 9.58 7.53
C SER A 48 12.25 10.23 6.36
N LYS A 49 11.95 9.42 5.34
CA LYS A 49 11.18 9.85 4.18
C LYS A 49 10.22 8.74 3.80
N CYS A 50 8.96 9.13 3.59
CA CYS A 50 7.92 8.21 3.18
C CYS A 50 7.68 8.37 1.66
N TYR A 51 7.57 7.24 0.97
CA TYR A 51 7.19 7.18 -0.43
C TYR A 51 5.87 6.44 -0.55
N ARG A 52 4.99 6.93 -1.43
CA ARG A 52 3.75 6.24 -1.78
C ARG A 52 3.94 5.59 -3.15
N PHE A 53 3.84 4.27 -3.18
CA PHE A 53 3.81 3.52 -4.43
C PHE A 53 2.40 3.57 -5.04
N GLN A 54 2.35 3.59 -6.36
CA GLN A 54 1.10 3.36 -7.09
C GLN A 54 0.88 1.86 -7.24
N ASP A 55 -0.39 1.51 -7.42
CA ASP A 55 -0.81 0.12 -7.60
C ASP A 55 -0.18 -0.48 -8.87
N ILE A 56 0.12 -1.78 -8.82
CA ILE A 56 0.67 -2.51 -9.96
C ILE A 56 -0.21 -3.73 -10.23
N ASN A 57 -0.59 -3.90 -11.50
CA ASN A 57 -1.42 -5.02 -11.94
C ASN A 57 -0.60 -6.32 -12.01
N TYR A 58 -0.16 -6.84 -10.85
CA TYR A 58 0.70 -8.03 -10.79
C TYR A 58 -0.04 -9.30 -11.20
N THR A 59 -1.25 -9.51 -10.67
CA THR A 59 -2.05 -10.72 -10.90
C THR A 59 -2.47 -10.89 -12.36
N THR A 60 -2.75 -9.78 -13.06
CA THR A 60 -3.16 -9.81 -14.48
C THR A 60 -1.98 -9.73 -15.45
N ALA A 61 -0.75 -9.60 -14.95
CA ALA A 61 0.45 -9.60 -15.79
C ALA A 61 0.75 -11.01 -16.31
N THR A 62 1.42 -11.08 -17.46
CA THR A 62 1.93 -12.35 -17.99
C THR A 62 3.00 -12.95 -17.06
N GLU A 63 3.27 -14.25 -17.16
CA GLU A 63 4.27 -14.92 -16.32
C GLU A 63 5.66 -14.26 -16.43
N ASP A 64 6.10 -13.94 -17.65
CA ASP A 64 7.37 -13.24 -17.90
C ASP A 64 7.41 -11.85 -17.24
N GLU A 65 6.29 -11.11 -17.29
CA GLU A 65 6.17 -9.80 -16.64
C GLU A 65 6.19 -9.91 -15.12
N GLN A 66 5.51 -10.91 -14.55
CA GLN A 66 5.53 -11.19 -13.12
C GLN A 66 6.96 -11.47 -12.63
N ILE A 67 7.71 -12.30 -13.34
CA ILE A 67 9.13 -12.57 -13.05
C ILE A 67 9.94 -11.26 -13.09
N GLY A 68 9.74 -10.44 -14.13
CA GLY A 68 10.43 -9.16 -14.25
C GLY A 68 10.06 -8.16 -13.14
N ILE A 69 8.80 -8.14 -12.69
CA ILE A 69 8.38 -7.33 -11.53
C ILE A 69 9.06 -7.84 -10.25
N PHE A 70 9.06 -9.16 -10.03
CA PHE A 70 9.66 -9.78 -8.85
C PHE A 70 11.17 -9.53 -8.77
N GLU A 71 11.90 -9.66 -9.88
CA GLU A 71 13.33 -9.35 -9.92
C GLU A 71 13.62 -7.89 -9.60
N ARG A 72 12.84 -6.95 -10.16
CA ARG A 72 12.97 -5.51 -9.87
C ARG A 72 12.72 -5.23 -8.40
N TYR A 73 11.71 -5.87 -7.80
CA TYR A 73 11.42 -5.75 -6.39
C TYR A 73 12.56 -6.26 -5.51
N CYS A 74 13.14 -7.43 -5.83
CA CYS A 74 14.31 -7.95 -5.12
C CYS A 74 15.51 -7.01 -5.21
N LYS A 75 15.82 -6.50 -6.41
CA LYS A 75 16.91 -5.52 -6.63
C LYS A 75 16.67 -4.24 -5.84
N PHE A 76 15.42 -3.76 -5.79
CA PHE A 76 15.03 -2.59 -5.00
C PHE A 76 15.27 -2.82 -3.50
N LEU A 77 14.77 -3.93 -2.93
CA LEU A 77 14.96 -4.24 -1.51
C LEU A 77 16.44 -4.36 -1.14
N ASN A 78 17.25 -4.98 -2.01
CA ASN A 78 18.69 -5.12 -1.80
C ASN A 78 19.45 -3.80 -1.91
N SER A 79 18.88 -2.78 -2.58
CA SER A 79 19.49 -1.45 -2.68
C SER A 79 19.30 -0.60 -1.41
N LEU A 80 18.42 -1.02 -0.49
CA LEU A 80 18.12 -0.27 0.72
C LEU A 80 19.10 -0.61 1.84
N ASP A 81 20.12 0.24 2.03
CA ASP A 81 21.07 0.13 3.15
C ASP A 81 20.54 0.78 4.46
N CYS A 82 19.26 1.18 4.47
CA CYS A 82 18.62 1.84 5.61
C CYS A 82 17.59 0.96 6.32
N ASN A 83 17.18 1.33 7.53
CA ASN A 83 16.02 0.70 8.15
C ASN A 83 14.75 1.22 7.45
N TYR A 84 13.98 0.32 6.85
CA TYR A 84 12.74 0.66 6.16
C TYR A 84 11.54 -0.08 6.78
N LYS A 85 10.36 0.52 6.61
CA LYS A 85 9.08 -0.05 7.01
C LYS A 85 8.14 -0.01 5.81
N ILE A 86 7.59 -1.15 5.45
CA ILE A 86 6.54 -1.23 4.44
C ILE A 86 5.21 -1.14 5.18
N THR A 87 4.36 -0.19 4.78
CA THR A 87 3.01 -0.04 5.33
C THR A 87 2.01 -0.39 4.24
N ILE A 88 1.28 -1.47 4.45
CA ILE A 88 0.20 -1.90 3.57
C ILE A 88 -1.10 -1.37 4.17
N ASN A 89 -1.76 -0.48 3.43
CA ASN A 89 -3.07 0.04 3.82
C ASN A 89 -4.15 -0.70 3.04
N ASN A 90 -4.62 -1.83 3.58
CA ASN A 90 -5.75 -2.53 3.01
C ASN A 90 -7.05 -1.80 3.37
N LYS A 91 -7.58 -1.02 2.43
CA LYS A 91 -8.88 -0.38 2.57
C LYS A 91 -9.93 -1.26 1.88
N ASN A 92 -10.77 -1.90 2.68
CA ASN A 92 -11.97 -2.52 2.16
C ASN A 92 -12.92 -1.41 1.70
N LYS A 93 -13.08 -1.26 0.39
CA LYS A 93 -14.02 -0.29 -0.17
C LYS A 93 -15.43 -0.86 -0.06
N ASN A 94 -16.35 -0.06 0.48
CA ASN A 94 -17.75 -0.42 0.49
C ASN A 94 -18.25 -0.46 -0.96
N MET A 95 -18.58 -1.66 -1.43
CA MET A 95 -19.03 -1.90 -2.81
C MET A 95 -20.39 -1.27 -3.07
N ASP A 96 -21.23 -1.10 -2.04
CA ASP A 96 -22.57 -0.55 -2.19
C ASP A 96 -22.52 0.94 -2.52
N GLU A 97 -21.66 1.72 -1.85
CA GLU A 97 -21.46 3.13 -2.18
C GLU A 97 -20.84 3.34 -3.56
N LEU A 98 -20.02 2.39 -4.03
CA LEU A 98 -19.41 2.46 -5.35
C LEU A 98 -20.43 2.11 -6.44
N ARG A 99 -21.27 1.10 -6.19
CA ARG A 99 -22.41 0.77 -7.05
C ARG A 99 -23.35 1.95 -7.20
N ASP A 100 -23.76 2.58 -6.10
CA ASP A 100 -24.67 3.73 -6.13
C ASP A 100 -24.13 4.93 -6.92
N LYS A 101 -22.80 5.11 -6.95
CA LYS A 101 -22.14 6.22 -7.65
C LYS A 101 -21.86 5.93 -9.13
N VAL A 102 -21.70 4.67 -9.50
CA VAL A 102 -21.25 4.26 -10.84
C VAL A 102 -22.39 3.74 -11.70
N LEU A 103 -23.42 3.12 -11.10
CA LEU A 103 -24.57 2.62 -11.83
C LEU A 103 -25.45 3.76 -12.34
N ILE A 104 -25.98 3.59 -13.55
CA ILE A 104 -26.87 4.56 -14.19
C ILE A 104 -28.25 4.43 -13.54
N ALA A 105 -28.73 5.51 -12.93
CA ALA A 105 -30.07 5.55 -12.33
C ALA A 105 -31.17 5.39 -13.39
N GLU A 106 -32.21 4.63 -13.04
CA GLU A 106 -33.38 4.48 -13.89
C GLU A 106 -34.12 5.81 -14.08
N LYS A 107 -34.68 5.99 -15.28
CA LYS A 107 -35.49 7.16 -15.62
C LYS A 107 -36.70 6.67 -16.40
N ASN A 108 -37.89 7.16 -16.04
CA ASN A 108 -39.16 6.80 -16.69
C ASN A 108 -39.30 7.44 -18.08
N ASP A 109 -38.32 7.23 -18.96
CA ASP A 109 -38.26 7.73 -20.33
C ASP A 109 -38.26 6.60 -21.38
N GLY A 110 -38.50 5.36 -20.95
CA GLY A 110 -38.58 4.18 -21.82
C GLY A 110 -37.22 3.53 -22.15
N PHE A 111 -36.09 4.11 -21.73
CA PHE A 111 -34.75 3.56 -22.03
C PHE A 111 -34.16 2.70 -20.89
N ASN A 112 -34.96 2.35 -19.87
CA ASN A 112 -34.47 1.56 -18.72
C ASN A 112 -33.90 0.19 -19.11
N ASN A 113 -34.41 -0.43 -20.18
CA ASN A 113 -33.85 -1.68 -20.69
C ASN A 113 -32.36 -1.54 -21.08
N TYR A 114 -32.00 -0.44 -21.75
CA TYR A 114 -30.60 -0.17 -22.10
C TYR A 114 -29.77 0.15 -20.85
N ARG A 115 -30.33 0.88 -19.89
CA ARG A 115 -29.64 1.18 -18.62
C ARG A 115 -29.33 -0.07 -17.83
N SER A 116 -30.24 -1.05 -17.78
CA SER A 116 -30.00 -2.34 -17.15
C SER A 116 -28.83 -3.06 -17.80
N ILE A 117 -28.81 -3.18 -19.13
CA ILE A 117 -27.72 -3.84 -19.87
C ILE A 117 -26.38 -3.14 -19.64
N TYR A 118 -26.35 -1.81 -19.64
CA TYR A 118 -25.13 -1.05 -19.32
C TYR A 118 -24.68 -1.28 -17.88
N ASN A 119 -25.61 -1.29 -16.93
CA ASN A 119 -25.32 -1.57 -15.53
C ASN A 119 -24.76 -2.99 -15.33
N ASP A 120 -25.29 -3.99 -16.05
CA ASP A 120 -24.78 -5.36 -16.04
C ASP A 120 -23.33 -5.44 -16.55
N ILE A 121 -23.03 -4.76 -17.66
CA ILE A 121 -21.66 -4.69 -18.22
C ILE A 121 -20.71 -3.97 -17.27
N ILE A 122 -21.16 -2.87 -16.65
CA ILE A 122 -20.37 -2.12 -15.67
C ILE A 122 -20.06 -3.00 -14.46
N GLU A 123 -21.04 -3.76 -13.96
CA GLU A 123 -20.86 -4.67 -12.83
C GLU A 123 -19.88 -5.80 -13.15
N GLU A 124 -20.02 -6.42 -14.32
CA GLU A 124 -19.08 -7.43 -14.82
C GLU A 124 -17.65 -6.87 -14.88
N LYS A 125 -17.46 -5.65 -15.42
CA LYS A 125 -16.15 -5.00 -15.51
C LYS A 125 -15.57 -4.61 -14.15
N ILE A 126 -16.41 -4.22 -13.19
CA ILE A 126 -15.97 -3.94 -11.82
C ILE A 126 -15.49 -5.23 -11.13
N ILE A 127 -16.18 -6.36 -11.36
CA ILE A 127 -15.80 -7.67 -10.81
C ILE A 127 -14.51 -8.19 -11.48
N GLU A 128 -14.41 -8.11 -12.80
CA GLU A 128 -13.20 -8.48 -13.55
C GLU A 128 -11.99 -7.62 -13.16
N GLY A 129 -12.17 -6.30 -13.08
CA GLY A 129 -11.12 -5.36 -12.68
C GLY A 129 -10.63 -5.59 -11.25
N ARG A 130 -11.44 -6.22 -10.39
CA ARG A 130 -11.07 -6.56 -9.01
C ARG A 130 -10.03 -7.67 -8.94
N GLN A 131 -9.90 -8.51 -9.97
CA GLN A 131 -8.82 -9.51 -10.03
C GLN A 131 -7.42 -8.89 -10.16
N GLY A 132 -7.33 -7.58 -10.47
CA GLY A 132 -6.09 -6.80 -10.48
C GLY A 132 -5.94 -5.81 -9.31
N ILE A 133 -6.86 -5.78 -8.34
CA ILE A 133 -6.86 -4.84 -7.19
C ILE A 133 -7.00 -5.61 -5.86
N GLU A 134 -6.24 -6.70 -5.70
CA GLU A 134 -5.93 -7.26 -4.37
C GLU A 134 -4.52 -6.85 -3.92
#